data_AF-A0A4R2IBF0-F1
#
_entry.id   AF-A0A4R2IBF0-F1
#
_cell.length_a   1.000
_cell.length_b   1.000
_cell.length_c   1.000
_cell.angle_alpha   90.00
_cell.angle_beta   90.00
_cell.angle_gamma   90.00
#
_symmetry.space_group_name_H-M   'P 1'
#
loop_
_entity.id
_entity.type
_entity.pdbx_description
1 polymer ?
#
loop_
_entity_poly.entity_id
_entity_poly.type
_entity_poly.pdbx_seq_one_letter_code
_entity_poly.pdbx_strand_id
1 'polypeptide(L)' 'MTEHRVFATAFSKIHPMYVQKAERKGRSGADVDRIICWLTGYDEAGLAEQLRRNVDVATFFAQAPAIHPNASLVTG' A
#
# COMPACT_ATOMS: atom_id res chain seq x y z
N MET A 1 1.45 11.95 21.59
CA MET A 1 0.76 10.78 21.00
C MET A 1 1.83 9.90 20.38
N THR A 2 1.96 8.66 20.82
CA THR A 2 3.04 7.78 20.33
C THR A 2 2.66 7.28 18.94
N GLU A 3 3.26 7.85 17.89
CA GLU A 3 3.09 7.35 16.54
C GLU A 3 3.50 5.87 16.50
N HIS A 4 2.60 5.01 16.04
CA HIS A 4 2.93 3.60 15.87
C HIS A 4 4.09 3.49 14.88
N ARG A 5 5.15 2.76 15.26
CA ARG A 5 6.39 2.62 14.45
C ARG A 5 6.15 2.14 13.02
N VAL A 6 5.00 1.50 12.77
CA VAL A 6 4.57 1.07 11.45
C VAL A 6 4.41 2.24 10.47
N PHE A 7 3.97 3.41 10.95
CA PHE A 7 3.78 4.60 10.12
C PHE A 7 5.11 5.17 9.61
N ALA A 8 6.15 5.11 10.44
CA ALA A 8 7.51 5.52 10.09
C ALA A 8 8.34 4.43 9.38
N THR A 9 7.74 3.27 9.10
CA THR A 9 8.46 2.19 8.40
C THR A 9 8.38 2.42 6.89
N ALA A 10 9.48 2.18 6.19
CA ALA A 10 9.52 2.26 4.73
C ALA A 10 8.49 1.32 4.07
N PHE A 11 7.65 1.86 3.20
CA PHE A 11 6.62 1.11 2.49
C PHE A 11 7.23 0.00 1.61
N SER A 12 8.40 0.24 1.02
CA SER A 12 9.15 -0.75 0.24
C SER A 12 9.55 -2.00 1.03
N LYS A 13 9.64 -1.92 2.37
CA LYS A 13 9.90 -3.09 3.23
C LYS A 13 8.62 -3.87 3.54
N ILE A 14 7.47 -3.20 3.51
CA ILE A 14 6.17 -3.78 3.87
C ILE A 14 5.50 -4.42 2.65
N HIS A 15 5.58 -3.77 1.49
CA HIS A 15 5.02 -4.26 0.23
C HIS A 15 5.36 -5.73 -0.10
N PRO A 16 6.64 -6.18 -0.06
CA PRO A 16 6.97 -7.59 -0.32
C PRO A 16 6.38 -8.55 0.72
N MET A 17 6.04 -8.08 1.94
CA MET A 17 5.35 -8.89 2.94
C MET A 17 3.87 -9.10 2.57
N TYR A 18 3.24 -8.10 1.94
CA TYR A 18 1.87 -8.25 1.43
C TYR A 18 1.82 -9.23 0.25
N VAL A 19 2.77 -9.11 -0.69
CA VAL A 19 2.90 -10.05 -1.82
C VAL A 19 3.10 -11.47 -1.31
N GLN A 20 4.06 -11.72 -0.42
CA GLN A 20 4.27 -13.06 0.16
C GLN A 20 3.03 -13.61 0.87
N LYS A 21 2.27 -12.75 1.58
CA LYS A 21 1.04 -13.16 2.25
C LYS A 21 -0.06 -13.53 1.24
N ALA A 22 -0.15 -12.81 0.13
CA ALA A 22 -1.08 -13.10 -0.96
C ALA A 22 -0.72 -14.42 -1.65
N GLU A 23 0.56 -14.62 -1.97
CA GLU A 23 1.09 -15.85 -2.58
C GLU A 23 0.85 -17.08 -1.70
N ARG A 24 1.07 -16.96 -0.39
CA ARG A 24 0.73 -18.02 0.59
C ARG A 24 -0.75 -18.39 0.60
N LYS A 25 -1.62 -17.51 0.12
CA LYS A 25 -3.07 -17.72 -0.01
C LYS A 25 -3.50 -18.06 -1.45
N GLY A 26 -2.56 -18.37 -2.34
CA GLY A 26 -2.82 -18.70 -3.74
C GLY A 26 -3.24 -17.51 -4.60
N ARG A 27 -2.93 -16.29 -4.18
CA ARG A 27 -3.18 -15.04 -4.94
C ARG A 27 -1.87 -14.53 -5.52
N SER A 28 -1.95 -13.62 -6.49
CA SER A 28 -0.77 -13.05 -7.15
C SER A 28 -0.30 -11.75 -6.48
N GLY A 29 0.98 -11.39 -6.68
CA GLY A 29 1.49 -10.06 -6.33
C GLY A 29 0.76 -8.94 -7.09
N ALA A 30 0.38 -9.18 -8.35
CA ALA A 30 -0.41 -8.24 -9.15
C ALA A 30 -1.78 -7.93 -8.53
N ASP A 31 -2.41 -8.89 -7.82
CA ASP A 31 -3.65 -8.63 -7.09
C ASP A 31 -3.41 -7.65 -5.93
N VAL A 32 -2.27 -7.75 -5.25
CA VAL A 32 -1.89 -6.83 -4.18
C VAL A 32 -1.71 -5.42 -4.73
N ASP A 33 -0.96 -5.29 -5.82
CA ASP A 33 -0.74 -4.00 -6.49
C ASP A 33 -2.06 -3.39 -6.94
N ARG A 34 -2.93 -4.21 -7.56
CA ARG A 34 -4.26 -3.76 -7.99
C ARG A 34 -5.12 -3.26 -6.83
N ILE A 35 -5.12 -3.94 -5.69
CA ILE A 35 -5.86 -3.52 -4.50
C ILE A 35 -5.29 -2.21 -3.94
N ILE A 36 -3.96 -2.09 -3.89
CA ILE A 36 -3.30 -0.86 -3.40
C ILE A 36 -3.64 0.30 -4.33
N CYS A 37 -3.52 0.13 -5.64
CA CYS A 37 -3.90 1.12 -6.66
C CYS A 37 -5.37 1.50 -6.53
N TRP A 38 -6.27 0.53 -6.39
CA TRP A 38 -7.69 0.77 -6.18
C TRP A 38 -7.95 1.60 -4.90
N LEU A 39 -7.27 1.30 -3.80
CA LEU A 39 -7.45 1.98 -2.51
C LEU A 39 -6.90 3.41 -2.51
N THR A 40 -5.74 3.61 -3.13
CA THR A 40 -4.95 4.86 -3.04
C THR A 40 -5.13 5.80 -4.22
N GLY A 41 -5.67 5.30 -5.32
CA GLY A 41 -5.77 6.03 -6.58
C GLY A 41 -4.43 6.13 -7.34
N TYR A 42 -3.37 5.44 -6.89
CA TYR A 42 -2.16 5.28 -7.70
C TYR A 42 -2.43 4.40 -8.92
N ASP A 43 -1.75 4.69 -10.01
CA ASP A 43 -1.54 3.73 -11.10
C ASP A 43 -0.28 2.87 -10.82
N GLU A 44 -0.04 1.86 -11.65
CA GLU A 44 1.10 0.94 -11.48
C GLU A 44 2.46 1.67 -11.48
N ALA A 45 2.63 2.70 -12.31
CA ALA A 45 3.86 3.48 -12.35
C ALA A 45 3.99 4.37 -11.10
N GLY A 46 2.88 4.97 -10.65
CA GLY A 46 2.81 5.72 -9.39
C GLY A 46 3.20 4.86 -8.19
N LEU A 47 2.66 3.64 -8.09
CA LEU A 47 3.01 2.70 -7.04
C LEU A 47 4.49 2.28 -7.10
N ALA A 48 5.00 1.97 -8.30
CA ALA A 48 6.40 1.59 -8.49
C ALA A 48 7.37 2.73 -8.12
N GLU A 49 7.01 3.98 -8.43
CA GLU A 49 7.79 5.16 -8.05
C GLU A 49 7.82 5.36 -6.54
N GLN A 50 6.70 5.19 -5.84
CA GLN A 50 6.67 5.27 -4.38
C GLN A 50 7.52 4.17 -3.72
N LEU A 51 7.53 2.96 -4.30
CA LEU A 51 8.40 1.87 -3.87
C LEU A 51 9.89 2.20 -4.09
N ARG A 52 10.25 2.84 -5.22
CA ARG A 52 11.60 3.32 -5.49
C ARG A 52 12.05 4.43 -4.55
N ARG A 53 11.16 5.38 -4.27
CA ARG A 53 11.39 6.51 -3.36
C ARG A 53 11.60 6.09 -1.91
N ASN A 54 11.22 4.85 -1.56
CA ASN A 54 11.40 4.30 -0.21
C ASN A 54 10.73 5.16 0.89
N VAL A 55 9.59 5.77 0.56
CA VAL A 55 8.85 6.62 1.51
C VAL A 55 8.30 5.77 2.66
N ASP A 56 8.11 6.39 3.82
CA ASP A 56 7.41 5.76 4.94
C ASP A 56 5.90 5.60 4.66
N VAL A 57 5.23 4.74 5.42
CA VAL A 57 3.81 4.43 5.24
C VAL A 57 2.93 5.68 5.40
N ALA A 58 3.22 6.55 6.35
CA ALA A 58 2.43 7.78 6.53
C ALA A 58 2.54 8.67 5.29
N THR A 59 3.76 8.89 4.80
CA THR A 59 4.02 9.66 3.58
C THR A 59 3.40 9.01 2.35
N PHE A 60 3.44 7.68 2.22
CA PHE A 60 2.82 6.95 1.11
C PHE A 60 1.32 7.24 0.99
N PHE A 61 0.59 7.17 2.11
CA PHE A 61 -0.85 7.45 2.13
C PHE A 61 -1.15 8.96 2.06
N ALA A 62 -0.29 9.82 2.60
CA ALA A 62 -0.44 11.27 2.50
C ALA A 62 -0.25 11.78 1.06
N GLN A 63 0.58 11.10 0.25
CA GLN A 63 0.80 11.41 -1.17
C GLN A 63 -0.19 10.69 -2.10
N ALA A 64 -1.09 9.86 -1.57
CA ALA A 64 -2.07 9.13 -2.36
C ALA A 64 -2.96 10.12 -3.15
N PRO A 65 -3.11 9.98 -4.48
CA PRO A 65 -3.85 10.94 -5.30
C PRO A 65 -5.31 11.08 -4.88
N ALA A 66 -5.97 9.96 -4.59
CA ALA A 66 -7.35 9.92 -4.16
C ALA A 66 -7.65 8.60 -3.46
N ILE A 67 -7.89 8.65 -2.15
CA ILE A 67 -8.35 7.48 -1.41
C ILE A 67 -9.76 7.12 -1.90
N HIS A 68 -9.99 5.85 -2.20
CA HIS A 68 -11.25 5.38 -2.74
C HIS A 68 -12.41 5.64 -1.75
N PRO A 69 -13.55 6.21 -2.18
CA PRO A 69 -14.67 6.54 -1.27
C PRO A 69 -15.26 5.30 -0.58
N ASN A 70 -15.29 4.17 -1.28
CA ASN A 70 -15.74 2.89 -0.72
C ASN A 70 -14.72 2.23 0.24
N ALA A 71 -13.55 2.83 0.50
CA ALA A 71 -12.60 2.29 1.48
C ALA A 71 -13.25 2.15 2.86
N SER A 72 -14.16 3.08 3.22
CA SER A 72 -14.93 3.03 4.46
C SER A 72 -15.90 1.84 4.56
N LEU A 73 -16.21 1.18 3.44
CA LEU A 73 -17.06 -0.02 3.42
C LEU A 73 -16.28 -1.29 3.75
N VAL A 74 -14.95 -1.23 3.86
CA VAL A 74 -14.10 -2.37 4.23
C VAL A 74 -14.08 -2.49 5.76
N THR A 75 -15.14 -3.05 6.34
CA THR A 75 -15.36 -3.08 7.80
C THR A 75 -15.00 -4.39 8.50
N GLY A 76 -14.53 -5.41 7.76
CA GLY A 76 -14.12 -6.70 8.31
C GLY A 76 -15.14 -7.81 8.15
#